data_AF-A0A2D7REJ0-F1
#
_entry.id   AF-A0A2D7REJ0-F1
#
_cell.length_a   1.000
_cell.length_b   1.000
_cell.length_c   1.000
_cell.angle_alpha   90.00
_cell.angle_beta   90.00
_cell.angle_gamma   90.00
#
_symmetry.space_group_name_H-M   'P 1'
#
loop_
_entity.id
_entity.type
_entity.pdbx_description
1 polymer ?
#
loop_
_entity_poly.entity_id
_entity_poly.type
_entity_poly.pdbx_seq_one_letter_code
_entity_poly.pdbx_strand_id
1 'polypeptide(L)'
;MSRPIDTENIITNRHRIRFTAAMNLFLALTYLAIKPLFTRPNISWLHYLHFIFQPLILFASITEITYIVVIASYISIVLFCSDAAVVVISGISVSRCYLEPTAWCLGRLYENGVWALLGVFFCLFNLIAFLQSQNLSKQLEEKDVKEAEINELLKIRKIAPKFNKLKINAHKIHSLHLFLIVQDIIYVAITLAKTFTNPIYWLSVGHIVLDPYIVYLGKSENKSFYDMTRIVYILFLLGDVALFVLNLELNTRDVAEWLAFLFILVYISLDIILIALSSEIITDHLNLRKMKSSI
;
A
#
# COMPACT_ATOMS: atom_id res chain seq x y z
N MET A 1 -8.30 -23.22 7.44
CA MET A 1 -8.86 -23.03 6.11
C MET A 1 -7.94 -22.09 5.35
N SER A 2 -6.96 -22.62 4.62
CA SER A 2 -6.42 -21.84 3.53
C SER A 2 -7.61 -21.58 2.60
N ARG A 3 -7.89 -20.32 2.29
CA ARG A 3 -8.43 -19.96 0.98
C ARG A 3 -7.66 -20.79 -0.08
N PRO A 4 -8.30 -21.30 -1.15
CA PRO A 4 -7.59 -22.03 -2.21
C PRO A 4 -6.22 -21.39 -2.49
N ILE A 5 -5.16 -22.22 -2.53
CA ILE A 5 -3.79 -21.73 -2.71
C ILE A 5 -3.77 -20.82 -3.93
N ASP A 6 -3.11 -19.66 -3.80
CA ASP A 6 -2.96 -18.74 -4.92
C ASP A 6 -2.38 -19.49 -6.11
N THR A 7 -3.09 -19.43 -7.23
CA THR A 7 -2.58 -19.94 -8.49
C THR A 7 -1.45 -19.05 -8.97
N GLU A 8 -0.59 -19.59 -9.84
CA GLU A 8 0.47 -18.82 -10.48
C GLU A 8 -0.04 -17.53 -11.14
N ASN A 9 -1.26 -17.57 -11.69
CA ASN A 9 -1.93 -16.41 -12.27
C ASN A 9 -2.25 -15.33 -11.23
N ILE A 10 -2.73 -15.72 -10.04
CA ILE A 10 -3.00 -14.78 -8.93
C ILE A 10 -1.69 -14.14 -8.47
N ILE A 11 -0.64 -14.96 -8.27
CA ILE A 11 0.68 -14.50 -7.85
C ILE A 11 1.25 -13.50 -8.88
N THR A 12 1.19 -13.85 -10.16
CA THR A 12 1.68 -13.01 -11.26
C THR A 12 0.92 -11.68 -11.34
N ASN A 13 -0.42 -11.70 -11.23
CA ASN A 13 -1.22 -10.48 -11.21
C ASN A 13 -0.84 -9.57 -10.04
N ARG A 14 -0.69 -10.12 -8.82
CA ARG A 14 -0.24 -9.37 -7.65
C ARG A 14 1.13 -8.72 -7.88
N HIS A 15 2.10 -9.46 -8.44
CA HIS A 15 3.42 -8.90 -8.75
C HIS A 15 3.37 -7.79 -9.80
N ARG A 16 2.52 -7.91 -10.82
CA ARG A 16 2.33 -6.87 -11.82
C ARG A 16 1.77 -5.58 -11.21
N ILE A 17 0.76 -5.68 -10.34
CA ILE A 17 0.21 -4.53 -9.62
C ILE A 17 1.30 -3.86 -8.76
N ARG A 18 2.10 -4.67 -8.04
CA ARG A 18 3.21 -4.16 -7.22
C ARG A 18 4.25 -3.44 -8.05
N PHE A 19 4.67 -4.05 -9.14
CA PHE A 19 5.62 -3.46 -10.06
C PHE A 19 5.09 -2.13 -10.61
N THR A 20 3.84 -2.08 -11.06
CA THR A 20 3.28 -0.84 -11.59
C THR A 20 3.24 0.29 -10.56
N ALA A 21 2.84 -0.03 -9.33
CA ALA A 21 2.75 0.96 -8.28
C ALA A 21 4.14 1.44 -7.81
N ALA A 22 5.12 0.53 -7.73
CA ALA A 22 6.51 0.87 -7.44
C ALA A 22 7.12 1.76 -8.54
N MET A 23 6.86 1.47 -9.81
CA MET A 23 7.34 2.29 -10.93
C MET A 23 6.73 3.69 -10.94
N ASN A 24 5.44 3.81 -10.63
CA ASN A 24 4.79 5.11 -10.45
C ASN A 24 5.40 5.90 -9.29
N LEU A 25 5.66 5.27 -8.14
CA LEU A 25 6.33 5.93 -7.01
C LEU A 25 7.76 6.36 -7.35
N PHE A 26 8.52 5.48 -8.00
CA PHE A 26 9.89 5.78 -8.42
C PHE A 26 9.93 7.00 -9.36
N LEU A 27 9.03 7.08 -10.34
CA LEU A 27 9.01 8.20 -11.25
C LEU A 27 8.51 9.48 -10.58
N ALA A 28 7.55 9.39 -9.64
CA ALA A 28 7.12 10.53 -8.84
C ALA A 28 8.25 11.09 -7.95
N LEU A 29 9.07 10.21 -7.35
CA LEU A 29 10.27 10.60 -6.59
C LEU A 29 11.33 11.22 -7.50
N THR A 30 11.58 10.61 -8.66
CA THR A 30 12.52 11.14 -9.65
C THR A 30 12.12 12.54 -10.08
N TYR A 31 10.83 12.77 -10.32
CA TYR A 31 10.30 14.10 -10.60
C TYR A 31 10.58 15.08 -9.46
N LEU A 32 10.29 14.73 -8.21
CA LEU A 32 10.55 15.61 -7.07
C LEU A 32 12.02 16.01 -6.97
N ALA A 33 12.93 15.08 -7.26
CA ALA A 33 14.37 15.33 -7.25
C ALA A 33 14.80 16.34 -8.34
N ILE A 34 14.19 16.29 -9.52
CA ILE A 34 14.49 17.22 -10.63
C ILE A 34 13.63 18.49 -10.61
N LYS A 35 12.58 18.55 -9.78
CA LYS A 35 11.66 19.70 -9.68
C LYS A 35 12.37 21.06 -9.53
N PRO A 36 13.44 21.20 -8.72
CA PRO A 36 14.15 22.47 -8.58
C PRO A 36 14.80 23.00 -9.87
N LEU A 37 14.95 22.15 -10.90
CA LEU A 37 15.49 22.52 -12.20
C LEU A 37 14.46 23.23 -13.10
N PHE A 38 13.18 23.23 -12.72
CA PHE A 38 12.13 23.89 -13.48
C PHE A 38 11.89 25.32 -12.97
N THR A 39 11.71 26.23 -13.91
CA THR A 39 11.62 27.69 -13.66
C THR A 39 10.19 28.16 -13.43
N ARG A 40 9.19 27.39 -13.89
CA ARG A 40 7.79 27.76 -13.72
C ARG A 40 7.21 27.17 -12.44
N PRO A 41 6.31 27.90 -11.76
CA PRO A 41 5.52 27.37 -10.65
C PRO A 41 4.47 26.38 -11.18
N ASN A 42 4.92 25.25 -11.70
CA ASN A 42 4.07 24.15 -12.07
C ASN A 42 3.91 23.26 -10.84
N ILE A 43 2.96 23.61 -9.98
CA ILE A 43 2.46 22.70 -8.94
C ILE A 43 1.51 21.75 -9.65
N SER A 44 2.04 20.73 -10.35
CA SER A 44 1.16 19.62 -10.69
C SER A 44 0.98 18.81 -9.41
N TRP A 45 -0.28 18.77 -8.97
CA TRP A 45 -0.74 18.01 -7.82
C TRP A 45 -0.65 16.49 -8.07
N LEU A 46 -0.26 16.06 -9.28
CA LEU A 46 -0.27 14.65 -9.71
C LEU A 46 0.62 13.81 -8.82
N HIS A 47 1.84 14.26 -8.59
CA HIS A 47 2.81 13.50 -7.82
C HIS A 47 2.33 13.26 -6.40
N TYR A 48 1.61 14.22 -5.80
CA TYR A 48 0.99 14.05 -4.49
C TYR A 48 -0.09 12.97 -4.49
N LEU A 49 -0.90 12.89 -5.54
CA LEU A 49 -1.88 11.81 -5.69
C LEU A 49 -1.18 10.45 -5.78
N HIS A 50 -0.08 10.32 -6.51
CA HIS A 50 0.68 9.07 -6.56
C HIS A 50 1.30 8.71 -5.21
N PHE A 51 1.81 9.68 -4.46
CA PHE A 51 2.35 9.44 -3.12
C PHE A 51 1.30 8.93 -2.14
N ILE A 52 0.04 9.34 -2.29
CA ILE A 52 -1.05 8.86 -1.44
C ILE A 52 -1.61 7.53 -1.96
N PHE A 53 -1.88 7.42 -3.25
CA PHE A 53 -2.68 6.32 -3.77
C PHE A 53 -1.86 5.10 -4.20
N GLN A 54 -0.59 5.24 -4.59
CA GLN A 54 0.22 4.08 -4.98
C GLN A 54 0.55 3.15 -3.79
N PRO A 55 0.82 3.64 -2.56
CA PRO A 55 0.93 2.78 -1.38
C PRO A 55 -0.37 2.02 -1.08
N LEU A 56 -1.53 2.63 -1.30
CA LEU A 56 -2.83 1.97 -1.15
C LEU A 56 -3.06 0.88 -2.22
N ILE A 57 -2.60 1.10 -3.45
CA ILE A 57 -2.65 0.09 -4.52
C ILE A 57 -1.68 -1.07 -4.21
N LEU A 58 -0.47 -0.77 -3.72
CA LEU A 58 0.47 -1.78 -3.21
C LEU A 58 -0.17 -2.63 -2.11
N PHE A 59 -0.83 -1.98 -1.15
CA PHE A 59 -1.57 -2.63 -0.08
C PHE A 59 -2.67 -3.56 -0.60
N ALA A 60 -3.48 -3.08 -1.56
CA ALA A 60 -4.52 -3.89 -2.19
C ALA A 60 -3.96 -5.13 -2.92
N SER A 61 -2.73 -5.08 -3.41
CA SER A 61 -2.07 -6.25 -4.03
C SER A 61 -1.63 -7.33 -3.02
N ILE A 62 -1.60 -7.02 -1.73
CA ILE A 62 -1.17 -7.94 -0.67
C ILE A 62 -2.38 -8.51 0.07
N THR A 63 -3.45 -7.72 0.21
CA THR A 63 -4.66 -8.19 0.87
C THR A 63 -5.35 -9.31 0.09
N GLU A 64 -6.02 -10.17 0.85
CA GLU A 64 -6.93 -11.19 0.33
C GLU A 64 -8.35 -10.64 0.18
N ILE A 65 -8.64 -9.44 0.67
CA ILE A 65 -10.00 -8.90 0.71
C ILE A 65 -10.39 -8.35 -0.67
N THR A 66 -11.30 -9.04 -1.34
CA THR A 66 -11.78 -8.73 -2.70
C THR A 66 -12.27 -7.29 -2.84
N TYR A 67 -13.07 -6.80 -1.88
CA TYR A 67 -13.60 -5.44 -1.90
C TYR A 67 -12.49 -4.36 -1.90
N ILE A 68 -11.37 -4.59 -1.21
CA ILE A 68 -10.25 -3.64 -1.20
C ILE A 68 -9.57 -3.59 -2.57
N VAL A 69 -9.43 -4.74 -3.25
CA VAL A 69 -8.88 -4.79 -4.61
C VAL A 69 -9.77 -4.07 -5.61
N VAL A 70 -11.09 -4.18 -5.45
CA VAL A 70 -12.07 -3.43 -6.26
C VAL A 70 -11.90 -1.92 -6.05
N ILE A 71 -11.80 -1.45 -4.80
CA ILE A 71 -11.53 -0.02 -4.51
C ILE A 71 -10.22 0.43 -5.17
N ALA A 72 -9.14 -0.35 -5.05
CA ALA A 72 -7.85 -0.01 -5.65
C ALA A 72 -7.91 0.11 -7.18
N SER A 73 -8.78 -0.68 -7.84
CA SER A 73 -9.03 -0.53 -9.26
C SER A 73 -9.68 0.82 -9.58
N TYR A 74 -10.67 1.26 -8.79
CA TYR A 74 -11.29 2.57 -8.97
C TYR A 74 -10.32 3.72 -8.71
N ILE A 75 -9.44 3.58 -7.72
CA ILE A 75 -8.35 4.52 -7.49
C ILE A 75 -7.44 4.60 -8.72
N SER A 76 -7.07 3.46 -9.31
CA SER A 76 -6.19 3.41 -10.49
C SER A 76 -6.78 4.14 -11.69
N ILE A 77 -8.09 4.00 -11.96
CA ILE A 77 -8.73 4.72 -13.08
C ILE A 77 -8.88 6.22 -12.80
N VAL A 78 -9.12 6.63 -11.55
CA VAL A 78 -9.15 8.06 -11.17
C VAL A 78 -7.78 8.71 -11.37
N LEU A 79 -6.71 8.01 -11.00
CA LEU A 79 -5.34 8.47 -11.26
C LEU A 79 -5.09 8.58 -12.76
N PHE A 80 -5.44 7.56 -13.56
CA PHE A 80 -5.34 7.61 -15.01
C PHE A 80 -6.03 8.85 -15.62
N CYS A 81 -7.26 9.17 -15.18
CA CYS A 81 -7.98 10.34 -15.66
C CYS A 81 -7.28 11.66 -15.27
N SER A 82 -6.71 11.71 -14.07
CA SER A 82 -5.96 12.87 -13.59
C SER A 82 -4.69 13.07 -14.41
N ASP A 83 -3.97 12.00 -14.73
CA ASP A 83 -2.77 12.03 -15.55
C ASP A 83 -3.08 12.43 -16.99
N ALA A 84 -4.16 11.88 -17.54
CA ALA A 84 -4.61 12.19 -18.90
C ALA A 84 -4.97 13.66 -19.04
N ALA A 85 -5.61 14.27 -18.04
CA ALA A 85 -5.89 15.71 -18.02
C ALA A 85 -4.59 16.53 -18.14
N VAL A 86 -3.49 16.09 -17.52
CA VAL A 86 -2.21 16.80 -17.57
C VAL A 86 -1.48 16.61 -18.87
N VAL A 87 -1.56 15.42 -19.47
CA VAL A 87 -1.09 15.22 -20.85
C VAL A 87 -1.82 16.18 -21.80
N VAL A 88 -3.15 16.29 -21.68
CA VAL A 88 -3.96 17.17 -22.52
C VAL A 88 -3.61 18.65 -22.29
N ILE A 89 -3.53 19.10 -21.05
CA ILE A 89 -3.18 20.49 -20.71
C ILE A 89 -1.76 20.82 -21.20
N SER A 90 -0.82 19.90 -21.02
CA SER A 90 0.56 20.06 -21.50
C SER A 90 0.60 20.13 -23.03
N GLY A 91 -0.16 19.28 -23.71
CA GLY A 91 -0.32 19.29 -25.16
C GLY A 91 -0.89 20.60 -25.68
N ILE A 92 -1.95 21.14 -25.05
CA ILE A 92 -2.51 22.46 -25.39
C ILE A 92 -1.48 23.57 -25.15
N SER A 93 -0.68 23.48 -24.09
CA SER A 93 0.33 24.49 -23.78
C SER A 93 1.49 24.47 -24.78
N VAL A 94 1.90 23.29 -25.25
CA VAL A 94 2.89 23.13 -26.32
C VAL A 94 2.31 23.58 -27.67
N SER A 95 1.06 23.26 -27.98
CA SER A 95 0.45 23.60 -29.28
C SER A 95 0.39 25.11 -29.52
N ARG A 96 0.15 25.89 -28.46
CA ARG A 96 0.18 27.36 -28.49
C ARG A 96 1.56 27.94 -28.84
N CYS A 97 2.64 27.20 -28.64
CA CYS A 97 3.99 27.64 -29.00
C CYS A 97 4.33 27.50 -30.48
N TYR A 98 3.59 26.68 -31.24
CA TYR A 98 3.73 26.64 -32.70
C TYR A 98 3.10 27.85 -33.39
N LEU A 99 2.19 28.55 -32.71
CA LEU A 99 1.53 29.73 -33.25
C LEU A 99 2.38 31.00 -33.10
N GLU A 100 3.21 31.11 -32.04
CA GLU A 100 4.07 32.27 -31.77
C GLU A 100 5.43 31.86 -31.15
N PRO A 101 6.44 31.51 -31.97
CA PRO A 101 7.72 31.00 -31.48
C PRO A 101 8.58 32.13 -30.88
N THR A 102 8.71 32.14 -29.55
CA THR A 102 9.58 33.05 -28.79
C THR A 102 10.58 32.26 -27.93
N ALA A 103 11.64 32.90 -27.40
CA ALA A 103 12.57 32.27 -26.44
C ALA A 103 11.83 31.75 -25.18
N TRP A 104 10.73 32.40 -24.82
CA TRP A 104 9.81 31.97 -23.77
C TRP A 104 9.07 30.66 -24.10
N CYS A 105 8.91 30.35 -25.39
CA CYS A 105 8.31 29.11 -25.85
C CYS A 105 9.26 27.91 -25.80
N LEU A 106 10.58 28.10 -25.91
CA LEU A 106 11.55 27.01 -25.70
C LEU A 106 11.49 26.46 -24.27
N GLY A 107 11.46 27.33 -23.26
CA GLY A 107 11.24 26.90 -21.87
C GLY A 107 9.86 26.26 -21.65
N ARG A 108 8.82 26.76 -22.35
CA ARG A 108 7.47 26.16 -22.32
C ARG A 108 7.45 24.76 -22.92
N LEU A 109 8.15 24.56 -24.02
CA LEU A 109 8.17 23.31 -24.76
C LEU A 109 9.00 22.27 -24.02
N TYR A 110 10.13 22.66 -23.41
CA TYR A 110 10.92 21.80 -22.54
C TYR A 110 10.12 21.33 -21.32
N GLU A 111 9.62 22.27 -20.50
CA GLU A 111 8.95 21.89 -19.25
C GLU A 111 7.66 21.11 -19.52
N ASN A 112 6.78 21.61 -20.40
CA ASN A 112 5.52 20.90 -20.70
C ASN A 112 5.74 19.62 -21.50
N GLY A 113 6.83 19.51 -22.26
CA GLY A 113 7.21 18.26 -22.92
C GLY A 113 7.58 17.18 -21.90
N VAL A 114 8.40 17.53 -20.90
CA VAL A 114 8.71 16.63 -19.78
C VAL A 114 7.42 16.26 -19.02
N TRP A 115 6.53 17.22 -18.76
CA TRP A 115 5.23 16.96 -18.12
C TRP A 115 4.34 16.02 -18.91
N ALA A 116 4.23 16.21 -20.22
CA ALA A 116 3.45 15.34 -21.09
C ALA A 116 4.03 13.92 -21.10
N LEU A 117 5.36 13.77 -21.14
CA LEU A 117 6.02 12.46 -21.10
C LEU A 117 5.78 11.74 -19.77
N LEU A 118 5.92 12.45 -18.65
CA LEU A 118 5.62 11.91 -17.32
C LEU A 118 4.14 11.50 -17.22
N GLY A 119 3.22 12.36 -17.67
CA GLY A 119 1.79 12.07 -17.68
C GLY A 119 1.45 10.84 -18.53
N VAL A 120 2.06 10.69 -19.72
CA VAL A 120 1.86 9.50 -20.56
C VAL A 120 2.35 8.23 -19.87
N PHE A 121 3.50 8.30 -19.18
CA PHE A 121 3.99 7.18 -18.39
C PHE A 121 3.00 6.81 -17.28
N PHE A 122 2.56 7.78 -16.47
CA PHE A 122 1.62 7.53 -15.38
C PHE A 122 0.28 6.98 -15.88
N CYS A 123 -0.25 7.53 -16.99
CA CYS A 123 -1.42 6.98 -17.68
C CYS A 123 -1.23 5.50 -18.02
N LEU A 124 -0.13 5.15 -18.68
CA LEU A 124 0.13 3.78 -19.10
C LEU A 124 0.14 2.83 -17.91
N PHE A 125 0.89 3.18 -16.86
CA PHE A 125 1.05 2.34 -15.68
C PHE A 125 -0.22 2.25 -14.84
N ASN A 126 -1.00 3.32 -14.72
CA ASN A 126 -2.29 3.31 -14.02
C ASN A 126 -3.37 2.52 -14.80
N LEU A 127 -3.36 2.58 -16.13
CA LEU A 127 -4.25 1.74 -16.94
C LEU A 127 -3.90 0.25 -16.78
N ILE A 128 -2.60 -0.09 -16.78
CA ILE A 128 -2.16 -1.46 -16.51
C ILE A 128 -2.59 -1.87 -15.09
N ALA A 129 -2.34 -1.04 -14.07
CA ALA A 129 -2.74 -1.33 -12.69
C ALA A 129 -4.25 -1.55 -12.54
N PHE A 130 -5.08 -0.76 -13.23
CA PHE A 130 -6.53 -0.94 -13.29
C PHE A 130 -6.90 -2.31 -13.86
N LEU A 131 -6.39 -2.65 -15.05
CA LEU A 131 -6.70 -3.92 -15.72
C LEU A 131 -6.25 -5.13 -14.88
N GLN A 132 -5.06 -5.06 -14.27
CA GLN A 132 -4.55 -6.13 -13.41
C GLN A 132 -5.38 -6.26 -12.12
N SER A 133 -5.79 -5.14 -11.52
CA SER A 133 -6.64 -5.14 -10.31
C SER A 133 -8.03 -5.72 -10.60
N GLN A 134 -8.62 -5.39 -11.76
CA GLN A 134 -9.89 -5.99 -12.21
C GLN A 134 -9.78 -7.50 -12.40
N ASN A 135 -8.66 -7.97 -12.98
CA ASN A 135 -8.41 -9.41 -13.15
C ASN A 135 -8.22 -10.10 -11.79
N LEU A 136 -7.47 -9.48 -10.88
CA LEU A 136 -7.28 -9.99 -9.52
C LEU A 136 -8.62 -10.05 -8.77
N SER A 137 -9.46 -9.01 -8.84
CA SER A 137 -10.79 -9.02 -8.20
C SER A 137 -11.63 -10.21 -8.64
N LYS A 138 -11.73 -10.48 -9.95
CA LYS A 138 -12.47 -11.63 -10.47
C LYS A 138 -11.92 -12.96 -9.94
N GLN A 139 -10.60 -13.11 -9.92
CA GLN A 139 -9.95 -14.31 -9.39
C GLN A 139 -10.21 -14.51 -7.90
N LEU A 140 -10.28 -13.42 -7.12
CA LEU A 140 -10.58 -13.47 -5.69
C LEU A 140 -12.07 -13.74 -5.43
N GLU A 141 -12.98 -13.19 -6.25
CA GLU A 141 -14.42 -13.50 -6.20
C GLU A 141 -14.68 -14.99 -6.45
N GLU A 142 -14.06 -15.58 -7.47
CA GLU A 142 -14.14 -17.03 -7.71
C GLU A 142 -13.60 -17.83 -6.52
N LYS A 143 -12.58 -17.31 -5.84
CA LYS A 143 -12.00 -17.91 -4.63
C LYS A 143 -12.96 -17.84 -3.45
N ASP A 144 -13.68 -16.74 -3.30
CA ASP A 144 -14.67 -16.51 -2.26
C ASP A 144 -15.89 -17.43 -2.44
N VAL A 145 -16.38 -17.58 -3.67
CA VAL A 145 -17.48 -18.50 -4.00
C VAL A 145 -17.09 -19.94 -3.66
N LYS A 146 -15.90 -20.39 -4.09
CA LYS A 146 -15.40 -21.73 -3.76
C LYS A 146 -15.21 -21.92 -2.26
N GLU A 147 -14.73 -20.92 -1.55
CA GLU A 147 -14.62 -20.98 -0.08
C GLU A 147 -16.00 -21.12 0.58
N ALA A 148 -17.01 -20.38 0.11
CA ALA A 148 -18.38 -20.47 0.60
C ALA A 148 -19.01 -21.86 0.35
N GLU A 149 -18.83 -22.42 -0.85
CA GLU A 149 -19.29 -23.76 -1.20
C GLU A 149 -18.65 -24.84 -0.30
N ILE A 150 -17.33 -24.77 -0.10
CA ILE A 150 -16.61 -25.70 0.78
C ILE A 150 -17.09 -25.54 2.23
N ASN A 151 -17.33 -24.32 2.69
CA ASN A 151 -17.84 -24.05 4.03
C ASN A 151 -19.22 -24.69 4.26
N GLU A 152 -20.13 -24.56 3.31
CA GLU A 152 -21.45 -25.21 3.39
C GLU A 152 -21.32 -26.74 3.42
N LEU A 153 -20.48 -27.32 2.56
CA LEU A 153 -20.23 -28.77 2.57
C LEU A 153 -19.64 -29.26 3.90
N LEU A 154 -18.76 -28.49 4.54
CA LEU A 154 -18.18 -28.83 5.84
C LEU A 154 -19.20 -28.73 6.97
N LYS A 155 -20.10 -27.73 6.95
CA LYS A 155 -21.23 -27.63 7.90
C LYS A 155 -22.14 -28.84 7.79
N ILE A 156 -22.53 -29.21 6.57
CA ILE A 156 -23.38 -30.38 6.31
C ILE A 156 -22.70 -31.67 6.80
N ARG A 157 -21.40 -31.82 6.52
CA ARG A 157 -20.63 -33.03 6.88
C ARG A 157 -20.16 -33.07 8.33
N LYS A 158 -20.35 -32.00 9.11
CA LYS A 158 -19.86 -31.85 10.50
C LYS A 158 -18.37 -32.17 10.68
N ILE A 159 -17.56 -31.93 9.65
CA ILE A 159 -16.11 -32.17 9.71
C ILE A 159 -15.45 -30.90 10.25
N ALA A 160 -14.72 -31.02 11.36
CA ALA A 160 -13.96 -29.91 11.92
C ALA A 160 -12.94 -29.41 10.88
N PRO A 161 -12.86 -28.09 10.63
CA PRO A 161 -11.92 -27.55 9.65
C PRO A 161 -10.48 -27.86 10.09
N LYS A 162 -9.66 -28.42 9.18
CA LYS A 162 -8.25 -28.69 9.48
C LYS A 162 -7.52 -27.40 9.89
N PHE A 163 -6.72 -27.50 10.95
CA PHE A 163 -5.93 -26.49 11.67
C PHE A 163 -4.97 -25.62 10.82
N ASN A 164 -5.03 -25.68 9.50
CA ASN A 164 -4.17 -24.92 8.60
C ASN A 164 -4.44 -23.40 8.64
N LYS A 165 -5.62 -22.91 9.08
CA LYS A 165 -5.92 -21.45 9.02
C LYS A 165 -4.99 -20.65 9.92
N LEU A 166 -4.93 -21.07 11.18
CA LEU A 166 -4.11 -20.46 12.22
C LEU A 166 -2.64 -20.45 11.78
N LYS A 167 -2.14 -21.59 11.30
CA LYS A 167 -0.77 -21.71 10.80
C LYS A 167 -0.51 -20.79 9.60
N ILE A 168 -1.42 -20.71 8.65
CA ILE A 168 -1.26 -19.85 7.45
C ILE A 168 -1.28 -18.37 7.83
N ASN A 169 -2.26 -17.93 8.62
CA ASN A 169 -2.36 -16.52 9.02
C ASN A 169 -1.19 -16.13 9.93
N ALA A 170 -0.71 -17.02 10.81
CA ALA A 170 0.51 -16.84 11.58
C ALA A 170 1.75 -16.69 10.68
N HIS A 171 1.84 -17.48 9.59
CA HIS A 171 2.91 -17.35 8.61
C HIS A 171 2.82 -16.02 7.85
N LYS A 172 1.61 -15.58 7.47
CA LYS A 172 1.41 -14.29 6.80
C LYS A 172 1.88 -13.13 7.68
N ILE A 173 1.47 -13.11 8.95
CA ILE A 173 1.91 -12.11 9.92
C ILE A 173 3.44 -12.12 10.02
N HIS A 174 4.04 -13.29 10.26
CA HIS A 174 5.49 -13.42 10.35
C HIS A 174 6.24 -12.92 9.10
N SER A 175 5.77 -13.30 7.89
CA SER A 175 6.36 -12.84 6.65
C SER A 175 6.24 -11.33 6.45
N LEU A 176 5.11 -10.72 6.85
CA LEU A 176 4.93 -9.27 6.77
C LEU A 176 5.94 -8.53 7.66
N HIS A 177 6.14 -8.95 8.91
CA HIS A 177 7.15 -8.34 9.79
C HIS A 177 8.56 -8.47 9.22
N LEU A 178 8.88 -9.59 8.58
CA LEU A 178 10.21 -9.78 8.00
C LEU A 178 10.49 -8.78 6.86
N PHE A 179 9.48 -8.40 6.09
CA PHE A 179 9.60 -7.34 5.09
C PHE A 179 9.68 -5.94 5.71
N LEU A 180 8.96 -5.71 6.81
CA LEU A 180 8.92 -4.42 7.50
C LEU A 180 10.28 -4.02 8.08
N ILE A 181 11.07 -4.96 8.59
CA ILE A 181 12.38 -4.67 9.20
C ILE A 181 13.27 -3.81 8.30
N VAL A 182 13.32 -4.09 7.00
CA VAL A 182 14.15 -3.30 6.06
C VAL A 182 13.61 -1.88 5.93
N GLN A 183 12.29 -1.74 5.85
CA GLN A 183 11.64 -0.43 5.82
C GLN A 183 11.89 0.35 7.10
N ASP A 184 11.82 -0.31 8.27
CA ASP A 184 12.07 0.31 9.57
C ASP A 184 13.49 0.86 9.68
N ILE A 185 14.48 0.09 9.23
CA ILE A 185 15.88 0.55 9.25
C ILE A 185 16.02 1.84 8.46
N ILE A 186 15.41 1.92 7.28
CA ILE A 186 15.49 3.12 6.42
C ILE A 186 14.70 4.27 7.06
N TYR A 187 13.49 4.02 7.56
CA TYR A 187 12.66 5.04 8.20
C TYR A 187 13.36 5.65 9.43
N VAL A 188 13.91 4.80 10.30
CA VAL A 188 14.67 5.24 11.48
C VAL A 188 15.91 6.02 11.05
N ALA A 189 16.68 5.56 10.06
CA ALA A 189 17.84 6.29 9.58
C ALA A 189 17.51 7.73 9.13
N ILE A 190 16.32 7.94 8.54
CA ILE A 190 15.86 9.26 8.11
C ILE A 190 15.34 10.11 9.28
N THR A 191 14.59 9.50 10.20
CA THR A 191 13.79 10.22 11.20
C THR A 191 14.41 10.29 12.59
N LEU A 192 15.45 9.51 12.89
CA LEU A 192 16.05 9.42 14.22
C LEU A 192 16.52 10.78 14.76
N ALA A 193 17.15 11.62 13.94
CA ALA A 193 17.56 12.95 14.38
C ALA A 193 16.35 13.83 14.77
N LYS A 194 15.20 13.63 14.12
CA LYS A 194 13.97 14.39 14.36
C LYS A 194 13.24 13.95 15.61
N THR A 195 13.42 12.72 16.06
CA THR A 195 12.76 12.23 17.29
C THR A 195 13.25 12.97 18.54
N PHE A 196 14.49 13.49 18.51
CA PHE A 196 15.03 14.33 19.60
C PHE A 196 14.35 15.69 19.70
N THR A 197 13.85 16.24 18.59
CA THR A 197 13.18 17.54 18.54
C THR A 197 11.66 17.43 18.57
N ASN A 198 11.10 16.34 18.02
CA ASN A 198 9.68 16.06 17.98
C ASN A 198 9.44 14.63 18.51
N PRO A 199 9.13 14.47 19.81
CA PRO A 199 8.99 13.17 20.43
C PRO A 199 7.93 12.27 19.80
N ILE A 200 6.95 12.85 19.10
CA ILE A 200 5.89 12.11 18.44
C ILE A 200 6.41 11.11 17.38
N TYR A 201 7.56 11.38 16.76
CA TYR A 201 8.19 10.45 15.81
C TYR A 201 8.65 9.14 16.46
N TRP A 202 8.81 9.09 17.79
CA TRP A 202 9.11 7.84 18.51
C TRP A 202 8.01 6.79 18.35
N LEU A 203 6.77 7.19 18.07
CA LEU A 203 5.68 6.25 17.83
C LEU A 203 5.94 5.41 16.58
N SER A 204 6.24 6.03 15.42
CA SER A 204 6.59 5.25 14.22
C SER A 204 7.95 4.55 14.32
N VAL A 205 8.91 5.12 15.04
CA VAL A 205 10.21 4.45 15.28
C VAL A 205 10.03 3.16 16.08
N GLY A 206 8.96 3.03 16.87
CA GLY A 206 8.67 1.80 17.62
C GLY A 206 8.57 0.53 16.78
N HIS A 207 8.23 0.62 15.49
CA HIS A 207 8.18 -0.51 14.55
C HIS A 207 9.51 -1.27 14.46
N ILE A 208 10.66 -0.56 14.50
CA ILE A 208 12.01 -1.19 14.46
C ILE A 208 12.27 -2.14 15.62
N VAL A 209 11.56 -1.98 16.74
CA VAL A 209 11.67 -2.87 17.91
C VAL A 209 10.62 -3.97 17.83
N LEU A 210 9.39 -3.60 17.46
CA LEU A 210 8.27 -4.53 17.45
C LEU A 210 8.41 -5.61 16.37
N ASP A 211 8.78 -5.24 15.15
CA ASP A 211 8.80 -6.15 14.00
C ASP A 211 9.85 -7.26 14.17
N PRO A 212 11.13 -6.98 14.54
CA PRO A 212 12.08 -8.02 14.91
C PRO A 212 11.63 -8.86 16.11
N TYR A 213 10.97 -8.26 17.10
CA TYR A 213 10.49 -8.99 18.28
C TYR A 213 9.43 -10.02 17.92
N ILE A 214 8.48 -9.67 17.05
CA ILE A 214 7.45 -10.60 16.56
C ILE A 214 8.08 -11.68 15.67
N VAL A 215 9.05 -11.34 14.83
CA VAL A 215 9.81 -12.32 14.04
C VAL A 215 10.55 -13.30 14.96
N TYR A 216 11.22 -12.80 16.00
CA TYR A 216 11.98 -13.59 16.97
C TYR A 216 11.09 -14.56 17.77
N LEU A 217 9.94 -14.09 18.27
CA LEU A 217 8.96 -14.95 18.95
C LEU A 217 8.38 -16.03 18.04
N GLY A 218 8.48 -15.83 16.72
CA GLY A 218 8.09 -16.80 15.73
C GLY A 218 6.58 -17.04 15.67
N LYS A 219 6.21 -18.19 15.12
CA LYS A 219 4.81 -18.56 14.86
C LYS A 219 4.19 -19.09 16.15
N SER A 220 3.67 -18.20 17.00
CA SER A 220 2.93 -18.57 18.20
C SER A 220 1.56 -19.15 17.84
N GLU A 221 1.12 -20.21 18.52
CA GLU A 221 -0.27 -20.69 18.46
C GLU A 221 -1.12 -20.12 19.61
N ASN A 222 -0.57 -19.23 20.44
CA ASN A 222 -1.29 -18.69 21.60
C ASN A 222 -2.19 -17.51 21.20
N LYS A 223 -3.50 -17.62 21.48
CA LYS A 223 -4.48 -16.52 21.31
C LYS A 223 -4.03 -15.21 21.98
N SER A 224 -3.50 -15.29 23.20
CA SER A 224 -3.11 -14.11 23.98
C SER A 224 -1.99 -13.30 23.31
N PHE A 225 -1.13 -13.98 22.54
CA PHE A 225 -0.09 -13.32 21.77
C PHE A 225 -0.71 -12.42 20.71
N TYR A 226 -1.65 -12.94 19.90
CA TYR A 226 -2.32 -12.16 18.86
C TYR A 226 -3.26 -11.09 19.42
N ASP A 227 -3.87 -11.30 20.59
CA ASP A 227 -4.63 -10.25 21.30
C ASP A 227 -3.72 -9.06 21.64
N MET A 228 -2.52 -9.32 22.17
CA MET A 228 -1.53 -8.28 22.48
C MET A 228 -1.02 -7.59 21.21
N THR A 229 -0.61 -8.37 20.20
CA THR A 229 -0.14 -7.85 18.91
C THR A 229 -1.16 -6.89 18.30
N ARG A 230 -2.45 -7.27 18.29
CA ARG A 230 -3.53 -6.41 17.79
C ARG A 230 -3.63 -5.08 18.54
N ILE A 231 -3.55 -5.10 19.88
CA ILE A 231 -3.63 -3.88 20.69
C ILE A 231 -2.46 -2.95 20.37
N VAL A 232 -1.24 -3.49 20.28
CA VAL A 232 -0.05 -2.69 19.99
C VAL A 232 -0.15 -2.06 18.59
N TYR A 233 -0.59 -2.81 17.57
CA TYR A 233 -0.78 -2.23 16.23
C TYR A 233 -1.93 -1.23 16.14
N ILE A 234 -2.97 -1.31 16.99
CA ILE A 234 -3.97 -0.24 17.08
C ILE A 234 -3.33 1.05 17.60
N LEU A 235 -2.42 0.96 18.58
CA LEU A 235 -1.70 2.12 19.10
C LEU A 235 -0.73 2.71 18.05
N PHE A 236 0.00 1.87 17.33
CA PHE A 236 0.86 2.32 16.24
C PHE A 236 0.06 2.96 15.11
N LEU A 237 -1.06 2.35 14.69
CA LEU A 237 -1.94 2.94 13.68
C LEU A 237 -2.39 4.35 14.05
N LEU A 238 -2.82 4.56 15.30
CA LEU A 238 -3.21 5.88 15.78
C LEU A 238 -2.04 6.87 15.77
N GLY A 239 -0.85 6.42 16.18
CA GLY A 239 0.37 7.22 16.14
C GLY A 239 0.79 7.61 14.72
N ASP A 240 0.76 6.66 13.80
CA ASP A 240 1.12 6.85 12.39
C ASP A 240 0.12 7.76 11.68
N VAL A 241 -1.19 7.63 11.96
CA VAL A 241 -2.21 8.56 11.47
C VAL A 241 -1.97 9.98 12.00
N ALA A 242 -1.66 10.13 13.29
CA ALA A 242 -1.35 11.44 13.87
C ALA A 242 -0.10 12.06 13.22
N LEU A 243 0.96 11.27 13.02
CA LEU A 243 2.18 11.71 12.34
C LEU A 243 1.92 12.05 10.87
N PHE A 244 1.09 11.28 10.19
CA PHE A 244 0.68 11.57 8.82
C PHE A 244 0.02 12.95 8.74
N VAL A 245 -0.96 13.23 9.62
CA VAL A 245 -1.65 14.52 9.69
C VAL A 245 -0.67 15.66 9.99
N LEU A 246 0.19 15.51 11.01
CA LEU A 246 1.18 16.54 11.35
C LEU A 246 2.16 16.81 10.22
N ASN A 247 2.55 15.78 9.48
CA ASN A 247 3.44 15.96 8.35
C ASN A 247 2.74 16.67 7.19
N LEU A 248 1.43 16.52 6.98
CA LEU A 248 0.69 17.21 5.90
C LEU A 248 0.80 18.73 5.96
N GLU A 249 1.03 19.31 7.14
CA GLU A 249 1.14 20.75 7.35
C GLU A 249 2.54 21.31 7.01
N LEU A 250 3.53 20.46 6.71
CA LEU A 250 4.88 20.88 6.36
C LEU A 250 4.97 21.39 4.92
N ASN A 251 5.24 22.69 4.77
CA ASN A 251 5.30 23.38 3.47
C ASN A 251 6.58 23.13 2.65
N THR A 252 7.62 22.59 3.26
CA THR A 252 8.89 22.27 2.59
C THR A 252 9.33 20.88 2.99
N ARG A 253 9.49 20.00 2.00
CA ARG A 253 9.99 18.65 2.21
C ARG A 253 11.13 18.33 1.27
N ASP A 254 12.26 17.89 1.82
CA ASP A 254 13.32 17.28 1.01
C ASP A 254 12.94 15.85 0.57
N VAL A 255 13.77 15.21 -0.26
CA VAL A 255 13.50 13.86 -0.79
C VAL A 255 13.45 12.80 0.31
N ALA A 256 14.28 12.93 1.35
CA ALA A 256 14.30 11.99 2.47
C ALA A 256 13.01 12.12 3.31
N GLU A 257 12.53 13.35 3.51
CA GLU A 257 11.27 13.64 4.19
C GLU A 257 10.06 13.14 3.41
N TRP A 258 10.10 13.21 2.08
CA TRP A 258 9.10 12.56 1.22
C TRP A 258 9.10 11.05 1.37
N LEU A 259 10.28 10.44 1.42
CA LEU A 259 10.41 8.99 1.60
C LEU A 259 9.92 8.55 2.98
N ALA A 260 10.26 9.29 4.04
CA ALA A 260 9.74 9.02 5.39
C ALA A 260 8.22 9.16 5.46
N PHE A 261 7.64 10.18 4.80
CA PHE A 261 6.20 10.33 4.72
C PHE A 261 5.51 9.15 4.00
N LEU A 262 6.13 8.62 2.94
CA LEU A 262 5.62 7.42 2.27
C LEU A 262 5.65 6.20 3.17
N PHE A 263 6.71 6.03 3.95
CA PHE A 263 6.79 4.93 4.91
C PHE A 263 5.73 5.02 5.99
N ILE A 264 5.36 6.22 6.49
CA ILE A 264 4.23 6.39 7.41
C ILE A 264 2.93 5.86 6.79
N LEU A 265 2.67 6.19 5.52
CA LEU A 265 1.46 5.71 4.84
C LEU A 265 1.47 4.18 4.62
N VAL A 266 2.64 3.61 4.36
CA VAL A 266 2.83 2.17 4.29
C VAL A 266 2.62 1.52 5.67
N TYR A 267 3.08 2.13 6.77
CA TYR A 267 2.82 1.65 8.13
C TYR A 267 1.33 1.66 8.46
N ILE A 268 0.61 2.76 8.23
CA ILE A 268 -0.85 2.83 8.40
C ILE A 268 -1.54 1.67 7.67
N SER A 269 -1.12 1.41 6.43
CA SER A 269 -1.68 0.34 5.63
C SER A 269 -1.37 -1.05 6.25
N LEU A 270 -0.11 -1.29 6.61
CA LEU A 270 0.32 -2.59 7.15
C LEU A 270 -0.27 -2.88 8.52
N ASP A 271 -0.41 -1.86 9.38
CA ASP A 271 -1.05 -1.96 10.68
C ASP A 271 -2.50 -2.44 10.55
N ILE A 272 -3.25 -1.90 9.59
CA ILE A 272 -4.62 -2.36 9.31
C ILE A 272 -4.64 -3.85 8.92
N ILE A 273 -3.70 -4.33 8.10
CA ILE A 273 -3.59 -5.76 7.75
C ILE A 273 -3.26 -6.59 9.00
N LEU A 274 -2.30 -6.15 9.79
CA LEU A 274 -1.84 -6.89 10.97
C LEU A 274 -2.94 -6.99 12.03
N ILE A 275 -3.72 -5.93 12.20
CA ILE A 275 -4.93 -5.90 13.04
C ILE A 275 -5.99 -6.88 12.51
N ALA A 276 -6.26 -6.87 11.20
CA ALA A 276 -7.24 -7.74 10.58
C ALA A 276 -6.84 -9.22 10.69
N LEU A 277 -5.61 -9.58 10.32
CA LEU A 277 -5.09 -10.94 10.41
C LEU A 277 -5.05 -11.45 11.86
N SER A 278 -4.63 -10.61 12.81
CA SER A 278 -4.66 -10.96 14.22
C SER A 278 -6.08 -11.19 14.72
N SER A 279 -7.04 -10.36 14.29
CA SER A 279 -8.46 -10.51 14.63
C SER A 279 -9.09 -11.79 14.07
N GLU A 280 -8.72 -12.19 12.85
CA GLU A 280 -9.12 -13.48 12.28
C GLU A 280 -8.61 -14.65 13.13
N ILE A 281 -7.32 -14.63 13.50
CA ILE A 281 -6.70 -15.68 14.34
C ILE A 281 -7.38 -15.78 15.71
N ILE A 282 -7.71 -14.63 16.32
CA ILE A 282 -8.44 -14.54 17.59
C ILE A 282 -9.83 -15.17 17.46
N THR A 283 -10.55 -14.84 16.39
CA THR A 283 -11.91 -15.34 16.13
C THR A 283 -11.91 -16.84 15.89
N ASP A 284 -10.95 -17.34 15.11
CA ASP A 284 -10.76 -18.78 14.88
C ASP A 284 -10.53 -19.55 16.19
N HIS A 285 -9.70 -19.02 17.10
CA HIS A 285 -9.49 -19.61 18.43
C HIS A 285 -10.79 -19.69 19.25
N LEU A 286 -11.62 -18.64 19.20
CA LEU A 286 -12.89 -18.60 19.93
C LEU A 286 -13.90 -19.62 19.35
N ASN A 287 -13.98 -19.72 18.03
CA ASN A 287 -14.87 -20.67 17.35
C ASN A 287 -14.48 -22.12 17.63
N LEU A 288 -13.17 -22.42 17.67
CA LEU A 288 -12.66 -23.74 18.05
C LEU A 288 -13.02 -24.12 19.48
N ARG A 289 -12.94 -23.18 20.42
CA ARG A 289 -13.32 -23.41 21.82
C ARG A 289 -14.81 -23.76 21.94
N LYS A 290 -15.67 -23.05 21.20
CA LYS A 290 -17.12 -23.31 21.16
C LYS A 290 -17.45 -24.71 20.61
N MET A 291 -16.77 -25.15 19.55
CA MET A 291 -16.97 -26.50 18.98
C MET A 291 -16.51 -27.61 19.93
N LYS A 292 -15.40 -27.43 20.65
CA LYS A 292 -14.95 -28.40 21.66
C LYS A 292 -15.88 -28.50 22.86
N SER A 293 -16.59 -27.42 23.21
CA SER A 293 -17.57 -27.43 24.31
C SER A 293 -18.95 -27.96 23.90
N SER A 294 -19.21 -28.15 22.60
CA SER A 294 -20.48 -28.67 22.08
C SER A 294 -20.47 -30.16 21.72
N ILE A 295 -19.33 -30.82 21.93
CA ILE A 295 -19.11 -32.28 21.80
C ILE A 295 -18.96 -32.83 23.21
#